data_AF-A0A1C6IDT2-F1
#
_entry.id   AF-A0A1C6IDT2-F1
#
_cell.length_a   1.000
_cell.length_b   1.000
_cell.length_c   1.000
_cell.angle_alpha   90.00
_cell.angle_beta   90.00
_cell.angle_gamma   90.00
#
_symmetry.space_group_name_H-M   'P 1'
#
loop_
_entity.id
_entity.type
_entity.pdbx_description
1 polymer ?
#
loop_
_entity_poly.entity_id
_entity_poly.type
_entity_poly.pdbx_seq_one_letter_code
_entity_poly.pdbx_strand_id
1 'polypeptide(L)'
;MPNVNSLEYQRTLSKQEKAVELADIWAAILDAGEAIRALGGTYPDEHIRKAQDALLRSGKLATGDLTDDVIKEISTVGTARIWAADMGQVFAGETVIDGSSGETYICTQTHQAQALYAPGTVGGRTLFRLIREEPEEPGTYLDFAWGEHVPYGAVRRDPIDNKLYTPIKEAGVTLYEPHYPHLVPSEYKLYEDGGDEPTPEPEPEPEPEPGPEPSDIPDWNELEAGHTFAVGDHFIYNGTEYEVLRVFNKQENWAPPALLNDYYEEVSA
;
A
#
# COMPACT_ATOMS: atom_id res chain seq x y z
N MET A 1 -0.34 36.05 -4.99
CA MET A 1 -0.64 35.84 -6.43
C MET A 1 0.45 34.94 -6.98
N PRO A 2 0.13 33.89 -7.74
CA PRO A 2 1.13 32.96 -8.27
C PRO A 2 2.12 33.71 -9.17
N ASN A 3 3.42 33.46 -8.99
CA ASN A 3 4.45 34.11 -9.79
C ASN A 3 4.66 33.37 -11.12
N VAL A 4 3.62 33.41 -11.96
CA VAL A 4 3.60 32.77 -13.29
C VAL A 4 4.61 33.38 -14.27
N ASN A 5 5.17 34.55 -13.95
CA ASN A 5 6.22 35.19 -14.73
C ASN A 5 7.63 34.84 -14.23
N SER A 6 7.75 34.01 -13.19
CA SER A 6 9.06 33.55 -12.71
C SER A 6 9.72 32.66 -13.76
N LEU A 7 11.05 32.80 -13.88
CA LEU A 7 11.86 31.95 -14.75
C LEU A 7 11.70 30.46 -14.41
N GLU A 8 11.53 30.15 -13.13
CA GLU A 8 11.35 28.79 -12.64
C GLU A 8 10.00 28.19 -13.09
N TYR A 9 8.91 28.96 -12.99
CA TYR A 9 7.61 28.53 -13.50
C TYR A 9 7.67 28.28 -15.01
N GLN A 10 8.25 29.20 -15.78
CA GLN A 10 8.38 29.06 -17.24
C GLN A 10 9.22 27.84 -17.63
N ARG A 11 10.29 27.55 -16.89
CA ARG A 11 11.09 26.31 -17.08
C ARG A 11 10.26 25.06 -16.78
N THR A 12 9.42 25.10 -15.76
CA THR A 12 8.57 23.96 -15.37
C THR A 12 7.49 23.71 -16.41
N LEU A 13 6.83 24.77 -16.89
CA LEU A 13 5.85 24.68 -17.97
C LEU A 13 6.47 24.10 -19.25
N SER A 14 7.64 24.61 -19.66
CA SER A 14 8.32 24.09 -20.85
C SER A 14 8.72 22.61 -20.69
N LYS A 15 9.09 22.17 -19.49
CA LYS A 15 9.36 20.75 -19.20
C LYS A 15 8.10 19.92 -19.33
N GLN A 16 6.99 20.38 -18.76
CA GLN A 16 5.69 19.72 -18.87
C GLN A 16 5.28 19.56 -20.34
N GLU A 17 5.37 20.62 -21.14
CA GLU A 17 5.03 20.61 -22.56
C GLU A 17 5.90 19.62 -23.34
N LYS A 18 7.22 19.63 -23.12
CA LYS A 18 8.15 18.68 -23.74
C LYS A 18 7.94 17.24 -23.32
N ALA A 19 7.57 17.01 -22.05
CA ALA A 19 7.26 15.68 -21.55
C ALA A 19 6.06 15.09 -22.30
N VAL A 20 5.03 15.90 -22.55
CA VAL A 20 3.84 15.50 -23.34
C VAL A 20 4.18 15.35 -24.82
N GLU A 21 4.86 16.33 -25.41
CA GLU A 21 5.20 16.34 -26.85
C GLU A 21 6.08 15.14 -27.25
N LEU A 22 7.03 14.77 -26.38
CA LEU A 22 8.02 13.72 -26.66
C LEU A 22 7.71 12.40 -25.93
N ALA A 23 6.47 12.21 -25.47
CA ALA A 23 6.07 11.05 -24.66
C ALA A 23 6.48 9.71 -25.30
N ASP A 24 6.25 9.54 -26.61
CA ASP A 24 6.59 8.31 -27.32
C ASP A 24 8.11 8.07 -27.40
N ILE A 25 8.91 9.13 -27.43
CA ILE A 25 10.38 9.03 -27.40
C ILE A 25 10.85 8.61 -26.01
N TRP A 26 10.25 9.15 -24.94
CA TRP A 26 10.56 8.73 -23.58
C TRP A 26 10.20 7.27 -23.33
N ALA A 27 9.04 6.82 -23.83
CA ALA A 27 8.66 5.40 -23.78
C ALA A 27 9.68 4.52 -24.51
N ALA A 28 10.09 4.90 -25.73
CA ALA A 28 11.10 4.17 -26.49
C ALA A 28 12.47 4.09 -25.79
N ILE A 29 12.84 5.09 -24.98
CA ILE A 29 14.06 5.05 -24.16
C ILE A 29 13.96 3.99 -23.06
N LEU A 30 12.78 3.85 -22.42
CA LEU A 30 12.55 2.79 -21.43
C LEU A 30 12.60 1.41 -22.08
N ASP A 31 11.87 1.22 -23.18
CA ASP A 31 11.84 -0.05 -23.92
C ASP A 31 13.24 -0.47 -24.38
N ALA A 32 14.04 0.49 -24.87
CA ALA A 32 15.42 0.22 -25.28
C ALA A 32 16.30 -0.19 -24.08
N GLY A 33 16.14 0.47 -22.93
CA GLY A 33 16.85 0.12 -21.71
C GLY A 33 16.53 -1.28 -21.22
N GLU A 34 15.26 -1.66 -21.22
CA GLU A 34 14.79 -3.00 -20.87
C GLU A 34 15.34 -4.06 -21.84
N ALA A 35 15.25 -3.81 -23.15
CA ALA A 35 15.78 -4.71 -24.17
C ALA A 35 17.30 -4.92 -24.04
N ILE A 36 18.06 -3.85 -23.75
CA ILE A 36 19.51 -3.95 -23.56
C ILE A 36 19.84 -4.76 -22.31
N ARG A 37 19.13 -4.54 -21.19
CA ARG A 37 19.31 -5.33 -19.97
C ARG A 37 18.97 -6.80 -20.17
N ALA A 38 17.91 -7.11 -20.92
CA ALA A 38 17.52 -8.48 -21.25
C ALA A 38 18.59 -9.23 -22.05
N LEU A 39 19.41 -8.51 -22.82
CA LEU A 39 20.56 -9.07 -23.54
C LEU A 39 21.85 -9.13 -22.70
N GLY A 40 21.78 -8.79 -21.40
CA GLY A 40 22.93 -8.74 -20.49
C GLY A 40 23.79 -7.48 -20.66
N GLY A 41 23.30 -6.47 -21.39
CA GLY A 41 23.97 -5.19 -21.55
C GLY A 41 23.63 -4.21 -20.41
N THR A 42 24.37 -3.10 -20.37
CA THR A 42 24.14 -2.00 -19.42
C THR A 42 23.58 -0.78 -20.14
N TYR A 43 22.53 -0.17 -19.60
CA TYR A 43 21.99 1.11 -20.05
C TYR A 43 22.07 2.13 -18.91
N PRO A 44 22.46 3.40 -19.14
CA PRO A 44 22.61 4.36 -18.07
C PRO A 44 21.30 4.62 -17.31
N ASP A 45 21.30 4.37 -15.99
CA ASP A 45 20.11 4.55 -15.15
C ASP A 45 19.64 6.01 -15.14
N GLU A 46 20.55 6.98 -15.28
CA GLU A 46 20.19 8.39 -15.41
C GLU A 46 19.21 8.65 -16.58
N HIS A 47 19.38 7.96 -17.71
CA HIS A 47 18.47 8.08 -18.86
C HIS A 47 17.11 7.45 -18.57
N ILE A 48 17.10 6.33 -17.85
CA ILE A 48 15.87 5.67 -17.39
C ILE A 48 15.11 6.59 -16.44
N ARG A 49 15.78 7.16 -15.43
CA ARG A 49 15.14 8.08 -14.47
C ARG A 49 14.60 9.34 -15.14
N LYS A 50 15.31 9.91 -16.12
CA LYS A 50 14.83 11.05 -16.92
C LYS A 50 13.61 10.71 -17.76
N ALA A 51 13.59 9.54 -18.40
CA ALA A 51 12.45 9.07 -19.15
C ALA A 51 11.24 8.81 -18.23
N GLN A 52 11.46 8.21 -17.06
CA GLN A 52 10.42 8.02 -16.04
C GLN A 52 9.84 9.35 -15.53
N ASP A 53 10.67 10.35 -15.19
CA ASP A 53 10.20 11.71 -14.81
C ASP A 53 9.30 12.32 -15.90
N ALA A 54 9.73 12.24 -17.15
CA ALA A 54 8.96 12.78 -18.26
C ALA A 54 7.64 12.02 -18.47
N LEU A 55 7.63 10.69 -18.35
CA LEU A 55 6.42 9.90 -18.51
C LEU A 55 5.43 10.11 -17.35
N LEU A 56 5.91 10.28 -16.11
CA LEU A 56 5.10 10.69 -14.97
C LEU A 56 4.42 12.04 -15.24
N ARG A 57 5.20 13.04 -15.65
CA ARG A 57 4.69 14.39 -15.99
C ARG A 57 3.67 14.36 -17.12
N SER A 58 3.92 13.56 -18.15
CA SER A 58 2.98 13.43 -19.28
C SER A 58 1.71 12.64 -18.94
N GLY A 59 1.66 11.99 -17.77
CA GLY A 59 0.57 11.10 -17.36
C GLY A 59 0.56 9.75 -18.10
N LYS A 60 1.65 9.38 -18.77
CA LYS A 60 1.82 8.08 -19.41
C LYS A 60 2.29 7.00 -18.45
N LEU A 61 2.89 7.40 -17.34
CA LEU A 61 3.22 6.54 -16.21
C LEU A 61 2.41 7.03 -15.00
N ALA A 62 1.73 6.13 -14.30
CA ALA A 62 1.05 6.49 -13.07
C ALA A 62 2.05 6.55 -11.91
N THR A 63 1.78 7.39 -10.92
CA THR A 63 2.63 7.51 -9.72
C THR A 63 2.64 6.24 -8.86
N GLY A 64 1.67 5.34 -9.05
CA GLY A 64 1.60 4.02 -8.42
C GLY A 64 2.33 2.92 -9.18
N ASP A 65 2.80 3.18 -10.42
CA ASP A 65 3.56 2.19 -11.22
C ASP A 65 5.03 2.11 -10.78
N LEU A 66 5.47 3.01 -9.90
CA LEU A 66 6.85 3.13 -9.43
C LEU A 66 6.91 3.04 -7.92
N THR A 67 7.95 2.35 -7.42
CA THR A 67 8.25 2.31 -5.99
C THR A 67 8.75 3.68 -5.50
N ASP A 68 8.68 3.89 -4.20
CA ASP A 68 9.11 5.14 -3.57
C ASP A 68 10.61 5.38 -3.75
N ASP A 69 11.43 4.34 -3.68
CA ASP A 69 12.87 4.43 -3.95
C ASP A 69 13.14 4.93 -5.38
N VAL A 70 12.40 4.41 -6.35
CA VAL A 70 12.52 4.85 -7.75
C VAL A 70 12.09 6.31 -7.90
N ILE A 71 10.99 6.72 -7.26
CA ILE A 71 10.54 8.12 -7.30
C ILE A 71 11.52 9.04 -6.58
N LYS A 72 12.15 8.59 -5.50
CA LYS A 72 13.20 9.31 -4.79
C LYS A 72 14.42 9.49 -5.68
N GLU A 73 14.87 8.45 -6.39
CA GLU A 73 15.93 8.58 -7.40
C GLU A 73 15.53 9.54 -8.53
N ILE A 74 14.30 9.45 -9.03
CA ILE A 74 13.74 10.42 -9.99
C ILE A 74 13.80 11.83 -9.45
N SER A 75 13.52 12.06 -8.16
CA SER A 75 13.58 13.41 -7.57
C SER A 75 15.00 14.00 -7.55
N THR A 76 16.04 13.15 -7.53
CA THR A 76 17.44 13.58 -7.54
C THR A 76 17.98 13.88 -8.94
N VAL A 77 17.55 13.10 -9.95
CA VAL A 77 17.96 13.28 -11.35
C VAL A 77 17.05 14.29 -12.05
N GLY A 78 15.76 14.22 -11.74
CA GLY A 78 14.73 15.18 -12.11
C GLY A 78 14.89 16.47 -11.33
N THR A 79 14.25 17.52 -11.80
CA THR A 79 14.29 18.80 -11.08
C THR A 79 13.09 18.90 -10.16
N ALA A 80 13.19 18.26 -8.99
CA ALA A 80 12.23 18.51 -7.93
C ALA A 80 12.25 20.00 -7.57
N ARG A 81 11.07 20.59 -7.35
CA ARG A 81 10.97 21.98 -6.89
C ARG A 81 10.77 22.02 -5.39
N ILE A 82 11.35 23.03 -4.74
CA ILE A 82 11.04 23.31 -3.34
C ILE A 82 9.65 23.94 -3.29
N TRP A 83 8.78 23.43 -2.44
CA TRP A 83 7.42 23.93 -2.30
C TRP A 83 7.40 25.40 -1.87
N ALA A 84 6.58 26.20 -2.55
CA ALA A 84 6.20 27.53 -2.10
C ALA A 84 4.75 27.84 -2.53
N ALA A 85 4.01 28.53 -1.66
CA ALA A 85 2.60 28.86 -1.90
C ALA A 85 2.35 29.75 -3.13
N ASP A 86 3.38 30.33 -3.74
CA ASP A 86 3.32 31.20 -4.90
C ASP A 86 4.12 30.68 -6.11
N MET A 87 4.60 29.44 -6.09
CA MET A 87 5.41 28.82 -7.17
C MET A 87 4.63 28.55 -8.48
N GLY A 88 3.34 28.89 -8.50
CA GLY A 88 2.44 28.71 -9.64
C GLY A 88 1.82 27.31 -9.69
N GLN A 89 1.56 26.83 -10.90
CA GLN A 89 1.00 25.52 -11.13
C GLN A 89 1.99 24.42 -10.72
N VAL A 90 1.49 23.40 -10.05
CA VAL A 90 2.19 22.13 -9.80
C VAL A 90 1.48 21.08 -10.64
N PHE A 91 2.25 20.32 -11.41
CA PHE A 91 1.71 19.33 -12.35
C PHE A 91 1.63 17.95 -11.70
N ALA A 92 0.63 17.15 -12.10
CA ALA A 92 0.62 15.74 -11.73
C ALA A 92 1.92 15.05 -12.20
N GLY A 93 2.43 14.14 -11.38
CA GLY A 93 3.72 13.48 -11.59
C GLY A 93 4.95 14.33 -11.24
N GLU A 94 4.77 15.61 -10.88
CA GLU A 94 5.88 16.47 -10.46
C GLU A 94 6.34 16.14 -9.03
N THR A 95 7.64 15.94 -8.85
CA THR A 95 8.26 15.83 -7.53
C THR A 95 8.47 17.20 -6.89
N VAL A 96 8.10 17.31 -5.61
CA VAL A 96 8.18 18.53 -4.82
C VAL A 96 8.81 18.20 -3.47
N ILE A 97 9.69 19.06 -2.98
CA ILE A 97 10.33 18.94 -1.67
C ILE A 97 9.67 19.96 -0.74
N ASP A 98 9.15 19.52 0.41
CA ASP A 98 8.76 20.47 1.45
C ASP A 98 10.01 21.15 2.02
N GLY A 99 10.12 22.46 1.85
CA GLY A 99 11.29 23.22 2.30
C GLY A 99 11.45 23.27 3.82
N SER A 100 10.42 22.88 4.60
CA SER A 100 10.48 22.87 6.07
C SER A 100 10.96 21.52 6.62
N SER A 101 10.33 20.42 6.21
CA SER A 101 10.68 19.07 6.66
C SER A 101 11.82 18.43 5.84
N GLY A 102 12.02 18.87 4.59
CA GLY A 102 12.91 18.22 3.63
C GLY A 102 12.31 16.97 3.00
N GLU A 103 11.07 16.62 3.33
CA GLU A 103 10.41 15.44 2.78
C GLU A 103 10.09 15.61 1.29
N THR A 104 10.17 14.50 0.56
CA THR A 104 9.86 14.44 -0.86
C THR A 104 8.44 13.98 -1.07
N TYR A 105 7.73 14.65 -1.96
CA TYR A 105 6.37 14.36 -2.35
C TYR A 105 6.28 14.25 -3.86
N ILE A 106 5.33 13.44 -4.35
CA ILE A 106 4.91 13.48 -5.76
C ILE A 106 3.50 14.04 -5.84
N CYS A 107 3.30 15.00 -6.72
CA CYS A 107 1.98 15.58 -6.95
C CYS A 107 1.10 14.58 -7.70
N THR A 108 -0.07 14.28 -7.17
CA THR A 108 -1.02 13.32 -7.77
C THR A 108 -1.98 13.99 -8.74
N GLN A 109 -2.22 15.29 -8.57
CA GLN A 109 -3.21 16.06 -9.32
C GLN A 109 -2.70 17.46 -9.61
N THR A 110 -2.78 17.87 -10.88
CA THR A 110 -2.40 19.22 -11.30
C THR A 110 -3.25 20.29 -10.59
N HIS A 111 -2.62 21.25 -9.94
CA HIS A 111 -3.31 22.32 -9.21
C HIS A 111 -2.48 23.61 -9.13
N GLN A 112 -3.08 24.71 -8.69
CA GLN A 112 -2.35 25.95 -8.38
C GLN A 112 -1.84 25.91 -6.95
N ALA A 113 -0.55 26.14 -6.75
CA ALA A 113 0.03 26.24 -5.42
C ALA A 113 -0.61 27.37 -4.62
N GLN A 114 -0.90 27.09 -3.35
CA GLN A 114 -1.41 28.07 -2.39
C GLN A 114 -1.18 27.56 -0.96
N ALA A 115 -1.20 28.47 0.01
CA ALA A 115 -0.75 28.21 1.38
C ALA A 115 -1.48 27.04 2.07
N LEU A 116 -2.79 26.89 1.85
CA LEU A 116 -3.58 25.82 2.47
C LEU A 116 -3.42 24.45 1.78
N TYR A 117 -2.76 24.40 0.63
CA TYR A 117 -2.55 23.19 -0.18
C TYR A 117 -1.10 22.71 -0.11
N ALA A 118 -0.34 23.12 0.91
CA ALA A 118 1.03 22.63 1.08
C ALA A 118 1.07 21.11 1.30
N PRO A 119 2.12 20.41 0.83
CA PRO A 119 2.34 19.00 1.17
C PRO A 119 2.24 18.76 2.68
N GLY A 120 1.71 17.61 3.07
CA GLY A 120 1.51 17.25 4.49
C GLY A 120 0.38 18.02 5.21
N THR A 121 -0.27 19.00 4.58
CA THR A 121 -1.41 19.72 5.20
C THR A 121 -2.76 19.10 4.85
N VAL A 122 -3.78 19.43 5.64
CA VAL A 122 -5.20 19.06 5.43
C VAL A 122 -5.65 19.29 3.98
N GLY A 123 -5.28 20.43 3.38
CA GLY A 123 -5.68 20.74 2.00
C GLY A 123 -4.78 20.14 0.93
N GLY A 124 -3.53 19.81 1.27
CA GLY A 124 -2.57 19.18 0.35
C GLY A 124 -2.60 17.66 0.35
N ARG A 125 -3.18 17.02 1.38
CA ARG A 125 -3.10 15.56 1.58
C ARG A 125 -3.57 14.72 0.40
N THR A 126 -4.57 15.16 -0.36
CA THR A 126 -5.05 14.42 -1.55
C THR A 126 -4.36 14.87 -2.86
N LEU A 127 -3.57 15.93 -2.81
CA LEU A 127 -2.85 16.51 -3.95
C LEU A 127 -1.40 16.02 -4.03
N PHE A 128 -0.88 15.49 -2.92
CA PHE A 128 0.48 15.00 -2.79
C PHE A 128 0.48 13.62 -2.17
N ARG A 129 1.38 12.77 -2.67
CA ARG A 129 1.73 11.50 -2.04
C ARG A 129 3.13 11.65 -1.44
N LEU A 130 3.26 11.33 -0.16
CA LEU A 130 4.55 11.34 0.53
C LEU A 130 5.40 10.17 0.03
N ILE A 131 6.70 10.43 -0.22
CA ILE A 131 7.68 9.45 -0.70
C ILE A 131 8.67 9.17 0.41
N ARG A 132 8.76 7.91 0.85
CA ARG A 132 9.67 7.50 1.93
C ARG A 132 10.41 6.22 1.57
N GLU A 133 11.62 6.14 2.09
CA GLU A 133 12.45 4.93 1.99
C GLU A 133 12.22 4.11 3.26
N GLU A 134 12.04 2.81 3.10
CA GLU A 134 11.90 1.90 4.24
C GLU A 134 13.22 1.82 5.01
N PRO A 135 13.18 1.77 6.35
CA PRO A 135 14.39 1.58 7.14
C PRO A 135 15.01 0.20 6.84
N GLU A 136 16.33 0.18 6.61
CA GLU A 136 17.08 -1.07 6.38
C GLU A 136 17.29 -1.89 7.68
N GLU A 137 17.28 -1.22 8.84
CA GLU A 137 17.52 -1.86 10.12
C GLU A 137 16.28 -2.64 10.60
N PRO A 138 16.39 -3.97 10.81
CA PRO A 138 15.28 -4.77 11.32
C PRO A 138 14.75 -4.23 12.65
N GLY A 139 13.44 -4.25 12.84
CA GLY A 139 12.79 -3.73 14.05
C GLY A 139 12.70 -2.20 14.13
N THR A 140 13.24 -1.48 13.13
CA THR A 140 12.98 -0.05 12.97
C THR A 140 11.75 0.14 12.09
N TYR A 141 10.82 0.97 12.58
CA TYR A 141 9.55 1.22 11.90
C TYR A 141 9.31 2.71 11.73
N LEU A 142 8.83 3.10 10.56
CA LEU A 142 8.38 4.46 10.30
C LEU A 142 7.07 4.72 11.05
N ASP A 143 6.92 5.93 11.58
CA ASP A 143 5.61 6.41 12.02
C ASP A 143 4.72 6.64 10.80
N PHE A 144 3.45 6.24 10.91
CA PHE A 144 2.44 6.47 9.89
C PHE A 144 2.28 7.96 9.62
N ALA A 145 2.31 8.34 8.34
CA ALA A 145 2.08 9.70 7.88
C ALA A 145 0.93 9.76 6.86
N TRP A 146 0.18 10.86 6.87
CA TRP A 146 -0.94 11.06 5.95
C TRP A 146 -0.50 11.21 4.51
N GLY A 147 -1.25 10.60 3.60
CA GLY A 147 -0.96 10.65 2.17
C GLY A 147 0.27 9.82 1.76
N GLU A 148 0.87 9.08 2.68
CA GLU A 148 1.81 8.01 2.36
C GLU A 148 1.08 6.85 1.67
N HIS A 149 1.74 6.22 0.71
CA HIS A 149 1.32 4.91 0.23
C HIS A 149 2.16 3.84 0.94
N VAL A 150 1.56 3.15 1.89
CA VAL A 150 2.24 2.10 2.65
C VAL A 150 2.14 0.80 1.86
N PRO A 151 3.27 0.23 1.39
CA PRO A 151 3.27 -1.00 0.62
C PRO A 151 2.76 -2.19 1.42
N TYR A 152 2.24 -3.20 0.75
CA TYR A 152 1.92 -4.47 1.39
C TYR A 152 3.17 -5.09 2.05
N GLY A 153 3.02 -5.63 3.25
CA GLY A 153 4.12 -6.18 4.05
C GLY A 153 4.96 -5.15 4.81
N ALA A 154 4.85 -3.85 4.47
CA ALA A 154 5.47 -2.80 5.26
C ALA A 154 4.73 -2.62 6.60
N VAL A 155 5.44 -2.05 7.58
CA VAL A 155 4.92 -1.84 8.93
C VAL A 155 5.03 -0.37 9.28
N ARG A 156 3.96 0.16 9.88
CA ARG A 156 3.92 1.53 10.39
C ARG A 156 3.52 1.56 11.85
N ARG A 157 4.16 2.45 12.60
CA ARG A 157 3.73 2.81 13.94
C ARG A 157 2.61 3.83 13.86
N ASP A 158 1.47 3.53 14.43
CA ASP A 158 0.40 4.51 14.55
C ASP A 158 0.76 5.52 15.65
N PRO A 159 0.87 6.83 15.34
CA PRO A 159 1.30 7.83 16.30
C PRO A 159 0.27 8.11 17.42
N ILE A 160 -0.96 7.61 17.30
CA ILE A 160 -2.03 7.84 18.28
C ILE A 160 -2.02 6.80 19.39
N ASP A 161 -1.86 5.52 19.05
CA ASP A 161 -1.86 4.42 20.02
C ASP A 161 -0.48 3.75 20.21
N ASN A 162 0.52 4.19 19.43
CA ASN A 162 1.90 3.71 19.43
C ASN A 162 2.08 2.23 19.05
N LYS A 163 1.04 1.57 18.51
CA LYS A 163 1.10 0.18 18.04
C LYS A 163 1.55 0.10 16.59
N LEU A 164 1.97 -1.10 16.19
CA LEU A 164 2.43 -1.38 14.83
C LEU A 164 1.28 -1.97 14.02
N TYR A 165 1.17 -1.56 12.76
CA TYR A 165 0.15 -2.03 11.84
C TYR A 165 0.76 -2.31 10.48
N THR A 166 0.20 -3.28 9.77
CA THR A 166 0.60 -3.62 8.40
C THR A 166 -0.63 -3.65 7.47
N PRO A 167 -0.52 -3.18 6.21
CA PRO A 167 -1.59 -3.27 5.25
C PRO A 167 -2.03 -4.72 4.99
N ILE A 168 -3.33 -4.93 4.76
CA ILE A 168 -3.87 -6.26 4.43
C ILE A 168 -4.11 -6.47 2.92
N LYS A 169 -4.01 -5.40 2.14
CA LYS A 169 -4.21 -5.44 0.68
C LYS A 169 -2.87 -5.48 -0.02
N GLU A 170 -2.72 -6.39 -0.98
CA GLU A 170 -1.49 -6.52 -1.78
C GLU A 170 -1.12 -5.24 -2.52
N ALA A 171 -2.11 -4.44 -2.90
CA ALA A 171 -1.90 -3.15 -3.55
C ALA A 171 -1.35 -2.06 -2.61
N GLY A 172 -1.12 -2.36 -1.32
CA GLY A 172 -0.80 -1.36 -0.31
C GLY A 172 -2.00 -0.49 0.05
N VAL A 173 -1.78 0.49 0.92
CA VAL A 173 -2.84 1.38 1.41
C VAL A 173 -2.34 2.82 1.47
N THR A 174 -3.16 3.75 0.97
CA THR A 174 -3.02 5.18 1.21
C THR A 174 -4.19 5.66 2.06
N LEU A 175 -3.89 6.21 3.22
CA LEU A 175 -4.88 6.84 4.07
C LEU A 175 -4.69 8.35 4.10
N TYR A 176 -5.81 9.06 4.19
CA TYR A 176 -5.87 10.50 4.39
C TYR A 176 -6.61 10.78 5.68
N GLU A 177 -6.27 11.89 6.33
CA GLU A 177 -6.90 12.32 7.57
C GLU A 177 -8.44 12.21 7.54
N PRO A 178 -9.08 11.75 8.64
CA PRO A 178 -8.51 11.34 9.92
C PRO A 178 -8.35 9.81 10.08
N HIS A 179 -8.26 9.03 9.00
CA HIS A 179 -8.21 7.55 9.01
C HIS A 179 -6.89 6.93 9.49
N TYR A 180 -6.66 6.81 10.79
CA TYR A 180 -5.41 6.21 11.30
C TYR A 180 -5.46 4.68 11.15
N PRO A 181 -4.33 3.96 11.05
CA PRO A 181 -4.31 2.50 10.95
C PRO A 181 -5.25 1.80 11.94
N HIS A 182 -5.28 2.24 13.22
CA HIS A 182 -6.16 1.67 14.25
C HIS A 182 -7.68 1.88 13.99
N LEU A 183 -8.05 2.85 13.14
CA LEU A 183 -9.44 3.20 12.84
C LEU A 183 -9.98 2.54 11.55
N VAL A 184 -9.12 1.86 10.79
CA VAL A 184 -9.50 1.23 9.52
C VAL A 184 -9.08 -0.24 9.47
N PRO A 185 -9.70 -1.12 10.28
CA PRO A 185 -9.40 -2.55 10.30
C PRO A 185 -9.69 -3.27 8.95
N SER A 186 -10.40 -2.61 8.03
CA SER A 186 -10.61 -3.08 6.66
C SER A 186 -9.40 -2.85 5.74
N GLU A 187 -8.40 -2.09 6.19
CA GLU A 187 -7.21 -1.72 5.43
C GLU A 187 -5.92 -2.17 6.14
N TYR A 188 -5.91 -2.14 7.47
CA TYR A 188 -4.77 -2.51 8.32
C TYR A 188 -5.13 -3.58 9.33
N LYS A 189 -4.15 -4.43 9.65
CA LYS A 189 -4.18 -5.31 10.83
C LYS A 189 -3.06 -4.96 11.78
N LEU A 190 -3.23 -5.30 13.06
CA LEU A 190 -2.16 -5.18 14.04
C LEU A 190 -0.97 -6.04 13.59
N TYR A 191 0.22 -5.45 13.60
CA TYR A 191 1.46 -6.16 13.39
C TYR A 191 1.98 -6.61 14.75
N GLU A 192 2.03 -7.92 14.95
CA GLU A 192 2.70 -8.53 16.08
C GLU A 192 4.15 -8.74 15.63
N ASP A 193 5.05 -7.92 16.17
CA ASP A 193 6.49 -8.07 16.01
C ASP A 193 6.84 -9.46 16.52
N GLY A 194 7.02 -10.40 15.60
CA GLY A 194 7.41 -11.76 15.92
C GLY A 194 8.76 -11.71 16.62
N GLY A 195 8.74 -11.69 17.96
CA GLY A 195 9.93 -11.97 18.75
C GLY A 195 10.37 -13.37 18.38
N ASP A 196 11.40 -13.44 17.52
CA ASP A 196 11.74 -14.61 16.71
C ASP A 196 10.52 -15.12 15.92
N GLU A 197 10.56 -15.02 14.58
CA GLU A 197 10.01 -16.14 13.84
C GLU A 197 10.76 -17.37 14.37
N PRO A 198 10.11 -18.38 14.97
CA PRO A 198 10.77 -19.67 15.01
C PRO A 198 11.08 -19.98 13.55
N THR A 199 12.37 -20.12 13.23
CA THR A 199 12.77 -20.86 12.03
C THR A 199 11.80 -22.02 11.90
N PRO A 200 11.13 -22.23 10.75
CA PRO A 200 10.31 -23.41 10.60
C PRO A 200 11.24 -24.58 10.94
N GLU A 201 10.98 -25.23 12.08
CA GLU A 201 11.62 -26.49 12.36
C GLU A 201 11.31 -27.35 11.12
N PRO A 202 12.30 -28.04 10.54
CA PRO A 202 12.00 -28.94 9.44
C PRO A 202 10.85 -29.82 9.89
N GLU A 203 9.75 -29.83 9.12
CA GLU A 203 8.55 -30.61 9.43
C GLU A 203 9.01 -32.01 9.87
N PRO A 204 8.67 -32.48 11.07
CA PRO A 204 8.90 -33.87 11.41
C PRO A 204 8.20 -34.71 10.34
N GLU A 205 8.93 -35.71 9.80
CA GLU A 205 8.36 -36.66 8.84
C GLU A 205 6.98 -37.12 9.34
N PRO A 206 5.94 -37.15 8.49
CA PRO A 206 4.59 -37.46 8.94
C PRO A 206 4.58 -38.82 9.61
N GLU A 207 4.28 -38.84 10.91
CA GLU A 207 3.95 -40.08 11.60
C GLU A 207 2.70 -40.67 10.92
N PRO A 208 2.62 -42.00 10.75
CA PRO A 208 1.50 -42.62 10.08
C PRO A 208 0.20 -42.28 10.81
N GLU A 209 -0.77 -41.76 10.05
CA GLU A 209 -2.08 -41.34 10.55
C GLU A 209 -2.72 -42.44 11.44
N PRO A 210 -3.14 -42.11 12.67
CA PRO A 210 -4.05 -42.97 13.40
C PRO A 210 -5.39 -42.96 12.67
N GLY A 211 -5.90 -44.14 12.36
CA GLY A 211 -7.21 -44.30 11.72
C GLY A 211 -8.34 -43.65 12.51
N PRO A 212 -9.50 -43.39 11.88
CA PRO A 212 -10.55 -42.56 12.45
C PRO A 212 -11.10 -43.17 13.74
N GLU A 213 -10.97 -42.43 14.84
CA GLU A 213 -11.78 -42.63 16.05
C GLU A 213 -13.15 -41.95 15.88
N PRO A 214 -14.22 -42.47 16.50
CA PRO A 214 -15.60 -42.09 16.20
C PRO A 214 -15.86 -40.60 16.47
N SER A 215 -16.50 -39.95 15.49
CA SER A 215 -16.81 -38.53 15.43
C SER A 215 -17.88 -38.12 16.46
N ASP A 216 -17.45 -37.47 17.55
CA ASP A 216 -18.35 -36.66 18.40
C ASP A 216 -18.39 -35.24 17.82
N ILE A 217 -19.19 -35.04 16.78
CA ILE A 217 -19.42 -33.71 16.19
C ILE A 217 -20.23 -32.87 17.20
N PRO A 218 -19.74 -31.70 17.64
CA PRO A 218 -20.41 -30.91 18.67
C PRO A 218 -21.74 -30.31 18.18
N ASP A 219 -22.76 -30.27 19.06
CA ASP A 219 -24.01 -29.55 18.80
C ASP A 219 -23.81 -28.04 19.04
N TRP A 220 -24.17 -27.22 18.07
CA TRP A 220 -24.13 -25.76 18.13
C TRP A 220 -24.79 -25.19 19.39
N ASN A 221 -25.88 -25.78 19.87
CA ASN A 221 -26.62 -25.30 21.03
C ASN A 221 -25.88 -25.60 22.35
N GLU A 222 -24.97 -26.57 22.36
CA GLU A 222 -24.18 -26.96 23.54
C GLU A 222 -22.86 -26.20 23.63
N LEU A 223 -22.40 -25.60 22.53
CA LEU A 223 -21.19 -24.79 22.50
C LEU A 223 -21.37 -23.44 23.21
N GLU A 224 -20.34 -23.02 23.95
CA GLU A 224 -20.33 -21.72 24.65
C GLU A 224 -20.38 -20.54 23.66
N ALA A 225 -20.96 -19.41 24.08
CA ALA A 225 -20.94 -18.19 23.28
C ALA A 225 -19.48 -17.72 23.08
N GLY A 226 -19.12 -17.38 21.85
CA GLY A 226 -17.75 -17.04 21.49
C GLY A 226 -16.84 -18.24 21.19
N HIS A 227 -17.34 -19.49 21.19
CA HIS A 227 -16.58 -20.65 20.72
C HIS A 227 -16.00 -20.40 19.31
N THR A 228 -14.70 -20.66 19.15
CA THR A 228 -13.98 -20.43 17.89
C THR A 228 -14.07 -21.66 17.00
N PHE A 229 -14.56 -21.49 15.78
CA PHE A 229 -14.54 -22.49 14.72
C PHE A 229 -13.38 -22.24 13.75
N ALA A 230 -12.64 -23.29 13.39
CA ALA A 230 -11.63 -23.30 12.33
C ALA A 230 -12.24 -23.80 10.99
N VAL A 231 -11.55 -23.55 9.88
CA VAL A 231 -11.96 -24.09 8.57
C VAL A 231 -11.84 -25.61 8.58
N GLY A 232 -12.88 -26.31 8.12
CA GLY A 232 -13.00 -27.76 8.13
C GLY A 232 -13.60 -28.33 9.43
N ASP A 233 -13.86 -27.51 10.44
CA ASP A 233 -14.59 -27.95 11.63
C ASP A 233 -16.03 -28.33 11.25
N HIS A 234 -16.57 -29.34 11.93
CA HIS A 234 -17.95 -29.77 11.76
C HIS A 234 -18.75 -29.46 13.01
N PHE A 235 -20.02 -29.09 12.84
CA PHE A 235 -20.96 -28.95 13.94
C PHE A 235 -22.37 -29.38 13.53
N ILE A 236 -23.17 -29.82 14.50
CA ILE A 236 -24.58 -30.16 14.29
C ILE A 236 -25.45 -28.99 14.74
N TYR A 237 -26.43 -28.61 13.92
CA TYR A 237 -27.49 -27.70 14.32
C TYR A 237 -28.85 -28.25 13.87
N ASN A 238 -29.75 -28.50 14.84
CA ASN A 238 -31.07 -29.10 14.60
C ASN A 238 -31.04 -30.44 13.84
N GLY A 239 -29.99 -31.24 14.04
CA GLY A 239 -29.83 -32.55 13.40
C GLY A 239 -29.25 -32.53 12.00
N THR A 240 -28.87 -31.35 11.49
CA THR A 240 -28.10 -31.19 10.25
C THR A 240 -26.65 -30.89 10.58
N GLU A 241 -25.74 -31.56 9.88
CA GLU A 241 -24.31 -31.34 9.97
C GLU A 241 -23.86 -30.24 9.03
N TYR A 242 -22.97 -29.39 9.51
CA TYR A 242 -22.40 -28.27 8.77
C TYR A 242 -20.88 -28.30 8.84
N GLU A 243 -20.22 -28.05 7.71
CA GLU A 243 -18.77 -27.87 7.60
C GLU A 243 -18.45 -26.38 7.57
N VAL A 244 -17.45 -25.95 8.33
CA VAL A 244 -17.03 -24.55 8.43
C VAL A 244 -16.09 -24.18 7.28
N LEU A 245 -16.46 -23.15 6.52
CA LEU A 245 -15.72 -22.65 5.36
C LEU A 245 -14.77 -21.50 5.72
N ARG A 246 -15.03 -20.78 6.83
CA ARG A 246 -14.26 -19.62 7.28
C ARG A 246 -14.16 -19.61 8.79
N VAL A 247 -13.04 -19.17 9.35
CA VAL A 247 -12.88 -19.02 10.80
C VAL A 247 -13.88 -18.01 11.35
N PHE A 248 -14.60 -18.35 12.43
CA PHE A 248 -15.46 -17.41 13.15
C PHE A 248 -15.64 -17.77 14.63
N ASN A 249 -16.11 -16.80 15.43
CA ASN A 249 -16.54 -17.04 16.80
C ASN A 249 -18.06 -17.10 16.88
N LYS A 250 -18.61 -18.09 17.57
CA LYS A 250 -20.05 -18.34 17.74
C LYS A 250 -20.77 -17.09 18.24
N GLN A 251 -21.77 -16.63 17.49
CA GLN A 251 -22.73 -15.60 17.89
C GLN A 251 -24.15 -16.17 17.83
N GLU A 252 -25.03 -15.75 18.74
CA GLU A 252 -26.39 -16.28 18.86
C GLU A 252 -27.20 -16.14 17.56
N ASN A 253 -27.02 -15.02 16.84
CA ASN A 253 -27.70 -14.72 15.58
C ASN A 253 -27.00 -15.30 14.33
N TRP A 254 -25.94 -16.10 14.49
CA TRP A 254 -25.15 -16.67 13.38
C TRP A 254 -25.41 -18.18 13.19
N ALA A 255 -26.34 -18.75 13.95
CA ALA A 255 -26.78 -20.12 13.75
C ALA A 255 -27.36 -20.31 12.32
N PRO A 256 -27.21 -21.49 11.70
CA PRO A 256 -27.82 -21.76 10.40
C PRO A 256 -29.32 -21.41 10.39
N PRO A 257 -29.86 -20.85 9.28
CA PRO A 257 -29.22 -20.68 7.97
C PRO A 257 -28.54 -19.30 7.78
N ALA A 258 -28.24 -18.55 8.85
CA ALA A 258 -27.88 -17.13 8.75
C ALA A 258 -26.67 -16.85 7.84
N LEU A 259 -25.68 -17.74 7.81
CA LEU A 259 -24.41 -17.59 7.07
C LEU A 259 -24.11 -18.77 6.13
N LEU A 260 -25.16 -19.47 5.70
CA LEU A 260 -25.05 -20.64 4.84
C LEU A 260 -24.39 -20.29 3.49
N ASN A 261 -23.44 -21.12 3.05
CA ASN A 261 -22.60 -20.96 1.85
C ASN A 261 -21.60 -19.78 1.88
N ASP A 262 -21.35 -19.18 3.04
CA ASP A 262 -20.28 -18.20 3.24
C ASP A 262 -19.35 -18.62 4.39
N TYR A 263 -19.91 -18.85 5.58
CA TYR A 263 -19.13 -19.26 6.77
C TYR A 263 -19.18 -20.75 7.04
N TYR A 264 -20.25 -21.42 6.61
CA TYR A 264 -20.41 -22.87 6.71
C TYR A 264 -21.37 -23.35 5.61
N GLU A 265 -21.28 -24.62 5.25
CA GLU A 265 -22.20 -25.28 4.32
C GLU A 265 -22.78 -26.57 4.91
N GLU A 266 -23.95 -26.97 4.42
CA GLU A 266 -24.59 -28.21 4.85
C GLU A 266 -23.85 -29.41 4.25
N VAL A 267 -23.42 -30.33 5.10
CA VAL A 267 -22.82 -31.58 4.65
C VAL A 267 -23.95 -32.47 4.14
N SER A 268 -24.05 -32.57 2.82
CA SER A 268 -25.03 -33.41 2.16
C SER A 268 -24.66 -34.88 2.40
N ALA A 269 -25.57 -35.66 2.99
CA ALA A 269 -25.42 -37.11 3.13
C ALA A 269 -25.36 -37.84 1.78
#